data_AF-A0A1R3IHR3-F1
#
_entry.id   AF-A0A1R3IHR3-F1
#
_cell.length_a   1.000
_cell.length_b   1.000
_cell.length_c   1.000
_cell.angle_alpha   90.00
_cell.angle_beta   90.00
_cell.angle_gamma   90.00
#
_symmetry.space_group_name_H-M   'P 1'
#
loop_
_entity.id
_entity.type
_entity.pdbx_description
1 polymer ?
#
loop_
_entity_poly.entity_id
_entity_poly.type
_entity_poly.pdbx_seq_one_letter_code
_entity_poly.pdbx_strand_id
1 'polypeptide(L)'
;MRRALLLAFLVLGSGLTTLVSSHQESGEWSCESNSEIRVQADFRPGVITLDGHADDWKDIDGFEFSLRPALDPDEDHEYTDGKMTVKALHDGNDVFFLLQVDGDYAYSKGDNSKCPSAALMFQIGDDATYHNMGGCKEQKGSCTNKTCKGHEVDIMHFSIGNAIPGRLYGGNPIDNREGNGGDR
;
A
#
# COMPACT_ATOMS: atom_id res chain seq x y z
N MET A 1 18.34 22.85 -41.33
CA MET A 1 17.08 23.15 -40.62
C MET A 1 16.44 21.93 -39.94
N ARG A 2 16.26 20.77 -40.60
CA ARG A 2 15.62 19.59 -39.98
C ARG A 2 16.31 19.03 -38.72
N ARG A 3 17.65 19.02 -38.68
CA ARG A 3 18.42 18.55 -37.50
C ARG A 3 18.28 19.47 -36.29
N ALA A 4 18.23 20.79 -36.50
CA ALA A 4 18.03 21.76 -35.42
C ALA A 4 16.62 21.67 -34.83
N LEU A 5 15.61 21.37 -35.66
CA LEU A 5 14.23 21.16 -35.20
C LEU A 5 14.09 19.90 -34.34
N LEU A 6 14.76 18.80 -34.72
CA LEU A 6 14.76 17.54 -33.95
C LEU A 6 15.44 17.69 -32.58
N LEU A 7 16.54 18.44 -32.51
CA LEU A 7 17.19 18.78 -31.23
C LEU A 7 16.31 19.67 -30.35
N ALA A 8 15.57 20.62 -30.94
CA ALA A 8 14.63 21.46 -30.18
C ALA A 8 13.48 20.62 -29.59
N PHE A 9 12.92 19.66 -30.34
CA PHE A 9 11.89 18.75 -29.82
C PHE A 9 12.39 17.82 -28.70
N LEU A 10 13.65 17.35 -28.78
CA LEU A 10 14.26 16.54 -27.72
C LEU A 10 14.44 17.34 -26.42
N VAL A 11 14.86 18.61 -26.51
CA VAL A 11 15.06 19.48 -25.35
C VAL A 11 13.73 19.94 -24.73
N LEU A 12 12.69 20.17 -25.55
CA LEU A 12 11.34 20.53 -25.07
C LEU A 12 10.59 19.34 -24.46
N GLY A 13 10.89 18.10 -24.87
CA GLY A 13 10.27 16.90 -24.33
C GLY A 13 10.79 16.45 -22.96
N SER A 14 11.99 16.89 -22.56
CA SER A 14 12.61 16.49 -21.28
C SER A 14 12.02 17.23 -20.06
N GLY A 15 11.25 18.30 -20.29
CA GLY A 15 10.74 19.16 -19.22
C GLY A 15 9.41 18.73 -18.60
N LEU A 16 8.83 17.60 -19.04
CA LEU A 16 7.49 17.14 -18.59
C LEU A 16 7.52 15.95 -17.64
N THR A 17 8.69 15.51 -17.17
CA THR A 17 8.74 14.63 -16.00
C THR A 17 8.42 15.48 -14.78
N THR A 18 7.15 15.51 -14.38
CA THR A 18 6.76 15.92 -13.04
C THR A 18 7.51 15.03 -12.07
N LEU A 19 8.60 15.55 -11.49
CA LEU A 19 9.21 14.96 -10.31
C LEU A 19 8.14 14.98 -9.24
N VAL A 20 7.56 13.82 -8.96
CA VAL A 20 6.74 13.63 -7.77
C VAL A 20 7.73 13.74 -6.61
N SER A 21 7.62 14.83 -5.83
CA SER A 21 8.34 14.90 -4.56
C SER A 21 7.78 13.81 -3.66
N SER A 22 8.59 12.78 -3.39
CA SER A 22 8.36 11.94 -2.23
C SER A 22 8.30 12.83 -0.99
N HIS A 23 7.56 12.41 0.04
CA HIS A 23 7.57 13.10 1.32
C HIS A 23 9.02 13.35 1.75
N GLN A 24 9.33 14.60 2.11
CA GLN A 24 10.64 14.96 2.63
C GLN A 24 10.76 14.40 4.04
N GLU A 25 11.23 13.15 4.13
CA GLU A 25 11.68 12.58 5.38
C GLU A 25 12.93 13.31 5.83
N SER A 26 12.92 13.79 7.07
CA SER A 26 14.07 14.47 7.66
C SER A 26 15.01 13.44 8.27
N GLY A 27 16.19 13.23 7.69
CA GLY A 27 17.20 12.32 8.25
C GLY A 27 18.13 11.71 7.20
N GLU A 28 19.07 10.88 7.66
CA GLU A 28 19.84 10.00 6.79
C GLU A 28 18.93 8.86 6.33
N TRP A 29 18.58 8.86 5.04
CA TRP A 29 17.73 7.83 4.45
C TRP A 29 18.49 6.51 4.37
N SER A 30 17.93 5.45 4.95
CA SER A 30 18.44 4.08 4.81
C SER A 30 17.29 3.12 4.62
N CYS A 31 17.50 2.05 3.85
CA CYS A 31 16.52 0.97 3.68
C CYS A 31 16.52 -0.02 4.86
N GLU A 32 17.35 0.22 5.88
CA GLU A 32 17.47 -0.66 7.04
C GLU A 32 16.54 -0.20 8.17
N SER A 33 15.28 -0.65 8.14
CA SER A 33 14.38 -0.53 9.28
C SER A 33 14.61 -1.71 10.24
N ASN A 34 14.77 -1.47 11.54
CA ASN A 34 14.78 -2.55 12.55
C ASN A 34 13.41 -3.23 12.73
N SER A 35 12.50 -3.13 11.73
CA SER A 35 11.18 -3.73 11.77
C SER A 35 11.26 -5.23 11.51
N GLU A 36 10.55 -6.01 12.34
CA GLU A 36 10.53 -7.48 12.28
C GLU A 36 9.81 -8.01 11.01
N ILE A 37 8.93 -7.21 10.42
CA ILE A 37 8.19 -7.56 9.21
C ILE A 37 8.80 -6.81 8.02
N ARG A 38 9.39 -7.55 7.09
CA ARG A 38 9.93 -7.03 5.82
C ARG A 38 9.34 -7.81 4.66
N VAL A 39 8.64 -7.12 3.77
CA VAL A 39 8.22 -7.65 2.47
C VAL A 39 9.21 -7.14 1.44
N GLN A 40 9.93 -8.05 0.79
CA GLN A 40 10.83 -7.68 -0.30
C GLN A 40 10.07 -7.60 -1.61
N ALA A 41 10.20 -6.48 -2.31
CA ALA A 41 9.71 -6.31 -3.67
C ALA A 41 10.92 -6.31 -4.62
N ASP A 42 11.03 -7.32 -5.47
CA ASP A 42 12.10 -7.39 -6.48
C ASP A 42 11.76 -6.55 -7.71
N PHE A 43 12.79 -5.98 -8.35
CA PHE A 43 12.64 -5.31 -9.65
C PHE A 43 12.36 -6.33 -10.76
N ARG A 44 11.11 -6.40 -11.24
CA ARG A 44 10.67 -7.34 -12.29
C ARG A 44 9.66 -6.69 -13.24
N PRO A 45 10.09 -5.78 -14.13
CA PRO A 45 9.18 -5.06 -15.02
C PRO A 45 8.49 -5.98 -16.03
N GLY A 46 7.18 -5.84 -16.18
CA GLY A 46 6.39 -6.46 -17.25
C GLY A 46 6.13 -7.97 -17.10
N VAL A 47 6.32 -8.54 -15.90
CA VAL A 47 6.09 -9.98 -15.66
C VAL A 47 4.69 -10.32 -15.16
N ILE A 48 3.93 -9.32 -14.68
CA ILE A 48 2.56 -9.50 -14.16
C ILE A 48 1.51 -8.67 -14.89
N THR A 49 0.26 -9.07 -14.74
CA THR A 49 -0.97 -8.36 -15.10
C THR A 49 -1.73 -7.93 -13.83
N LEU A 50 -2.45 -6.80 -13.91
CA LEU A 50 -3.25 -6.26 -12.80
C LEU A 50 -4.71 -6.73 -12.87
N ASP A 51 -4.91 -8.04 -12.78
CA ASP A 51 -6.23 -8.69 -12.92
C ASP A 51 -6.62 -9.57 -11.72
N GLY A 52 -5.73 -9.75 -10.75
CA GLY A 52 -5.95 -10.56 -9.55
C GLY A 52 -5.80 -12.07 -9.78
N HIS A 53 -5.38 -12.51 -10.97
CA HIS A 53 -4.93 -13.88 -11.18
C HIS A 53 -3.52 -14.08 -10.62
N ALA A 54 -3.24 -15.27 -10.09
CA ALA A 54 -1.96 -15.56 -9.43
C ALA A 54 -0.97 -16.31 -10.35
N ASP A 55 -1.37 -16.67 -11.57
CA ASP A 55 -0.63 -17.57 -12.46
C ASP A 55 0.71 -16.97 -12.92
N ASP A 56 0.72 -15.67 -13.20
CA ASP A 56 1.87 -14.83 -13.53
C ASP A 56 2.73 -14.47 -12.30
N TRP A 57 2.21 -14.66 -11.09
CA TRP A 57 2.93 -14.48 -9.83
C TRP A 57 3.61 -15.75 -9.30
N LYS A 58 3.53 -16.88 -10.01
CA LYS A 58 4.03 -18.19 -9.55
C LYS A 58 5.53 -18.20 -9.22
N ASP A 59 6.33 -17.41 -9.92
CA ASP A 59 7.79 -17.34 -9.79
C ASP A 59 8.23 -16.19 -8.85
N ILE A 60 7.28 -15.57 -8.15
CA ILE A 60 7.49 -14.54 -7.14
C ILE A 60 7.35 -15.18 -5.75
N ASP A 61 8.36 -14.98 -4.91
CA ASP A 61 8.35 -15.48 -3.54
C ASP A 61 7.25 -14.78 -2.72
N GLY A 62 6.60 -15.56 -1.85
CA GLY A 62 5.54 -15.08 -0.97
C GLY A 62 5.97 -15.04 0.49
N PHE A 63 5.47 -14.04 1.21
CA PHE A 63 5.62 -13.89 2.65
C PHE A 63 4.32 -14.31 3.33
N GLU A 64 4.41 -15.26 4.26
CA GLU A 64 3.24 -15.75 5.00
C GLU A 64 3.06 -15.02 6.33
N PHE A 65 1.82 -14.64 6.63
CA PHE A 65 1.42 -13.98 7.86
C PHE A 65 0.22 -14.71 8.47
N SER A 66 0.35 -15.12 9.74
CA SER A 66 -0.81 -15.56 10.52
C SER A 66 -1.78 -14.39 10.70
N LEU A 67 -3.05 -14.63 10.40
CA LEU A 67 -4.11 -13.64 10.62
C LEU A 67 -4.67 -13.82 12.02
N ARG A 68 -4.62 -12.75 12.82
CA ARG A 68 -5.08 -12.75 14.22
C ARG A 68 -6.08 -11.62 14.47
N PRO A 69 -7.04 -11.79 15.38
CA PRO A 69 -7.96 -10.72 15.75
C PRO A 69 -7.22 -9.49 16.28
N ALA A 70 -7.63 -8.30 15.83
CA ALA A 70 -6.94 -7.06 16.18
C ALA A 70 -6.98 -6.71 17.69
N LEU A 71 -8.04 -7.15 18.40
CA LEU A 71 -8.23 -6.89 19.83
C LEU A 71 -7.76 -8.04 20.72
N ASP A 72 -7.46 -9.19 20.14
CA ASP A 72 -7.08 -10.43 20.83
C ASP A 72 -6.14 -11.24 19.92
N PRO A 73 -4.86 -10.83 19.80
CA PRO A 73 -3.92 -11.40 18.84
C PRO A 73 -3.20 -12.65 19.38
N ASP A 74 -3.85 -13.38 20.29
CA ASP A 74 -3.30 -14.61 20.87
C ASP A 74 -3.22 -15.73 19.80
N GLU A 75 -2.24 -16.62 19.94
CA GLU A 75 -1.93 -17.63 18.91
C GLU A 75 -3.04 -18.67 18.73
N ASP A 76 -3.78 -18.96 19.79
CA ASP A 76 -4.93 -19.88 19.76
C ASP A 76 -6.18 -19.27 19.12
N HIS A 77 -6.15 -17.97 18.84
CA HIS A 77 -7.19 -17.24 18.11
C HIS A 77 -6.82 -16.97 16.64
N GLU A 78 -5.76 -17.60 16.12
CA GLU A 78 -5.40 -17.54 14.71
C GLU A 78 -6.55 -17.98 13.79
N TYR A 79 -6.67 -17.29 12.65
CA TYR A 79 -7.62 -17.64 11.60
C TYR A 79 -7.36 -19.07 11.11
N THR A 80 -8.37 -19.91 11.14
CA THR A 80 -8.20 -21.36 11.00
C THR A 80 -8.10 -21.83 9.56
N ASP A 81 -8.64 -21.07 8.61
CA ASP A 81 -8.71 -21.51 7.20
C ASP A 81 -7.41 -21.26 6.44
N GLY A 82 -6.44 -20.59 7.07
CA GLY A 82 -5.09 -20.44 6.53
C GLY A 82 -4.42 -19.13 6.95
N LYS A 83 -3.35 -18.81 6.23
CA LYS A 83 -2.56 -17.59 6.40
C LYS A 83 -2.81 -16.61 5.27
N MET A 84 -2.42 -15.36 5.47
CA MET A 84 -2.25 -14.43 4.36
C MET A 84 -0.89 -14.64 3.72
N THR A 85 -0.84 -14.85 2.41
CA THR A 85 0.38 -14.74 1.61
C THR A 85 0.42 -13.38 0.92
N VAL A 86 1.53 -12.66 1.08
CA VAL A 86 1.82 -11.40 0.38
C VAL A 86 2.97 -11.64 -0.57
N LYS A 87 2.76 -11.37 -1.86
CA LYS A 87 3.82 -11.30 -2.87
C LYS A 87 3.98 -9.85 -3.30
N ALA A 88 5.21 -9.44 -3.57
CA ALA A 88 5.49 -8.08 -4.01
C ALA A 88 6.58 -8.04 -5.09
N LEU A 89 6.44 -7.11 -6.02
CA LEU A 89 7.47 -6.75 -7.01
C LEU A 89 7.29 -5.29 -7.42
N HIS A 90 8.27 -4.72 -8.09
CA HIS A 90 8.16 -3.37 -8.66
C HIS A 90 8.76 -3.30 -10.06
N ASP A 91 8.36 -2.30 -10.85
CA ASP A 91 8.91 -2.03 -12.19
C ASP A 91 9.79 -0.76 -12.24
N GLY A 92 10.04 -0.18 -11.06
CA GLY A 92 10.81 1.06 -10.89
C GLY A 92 9.95 2.34 -10.96
N ASN A 93 8.69 2.23 -11.37
CA ASN A 93 7.69 3.29 -11.28
C ASN A 93 6.65 2.98 -10.21
N ASP A 94 6.11 1.76 -10.24
CA ASP A 94 5.05 1.29 -9.35
C ASP A 94 5.51 0.05 -8.56
N VAL A 95 4.91 -0.12 -7.38
CA VAL A 95 5.03 -1.33 -6.55
C VAL A 95 3.71 -2.07 -6.61
N PHE A 96 3.79 -3.38 -6.84
CA PHE A 96 2.64 -4.25 -7.02
C PHE A 96 2.59 -5.27 -5.89
N PHE A 97 1.40 -5.53 -5.38
CA PHE A 97 1.15 -6.49 -4.32
C PHE A 97 0.06 -7.47 -4.74
N LEU A 98 0.28 -8.76 -4.48
CA LEU A 98 -0.75 -9.78 -4.52
C LEU A 98 -0.98 -10.30 -3.09
N LEU A 99 -2.21 -10.13 -2.59
CA LEU A 99 -2.63 -10.65 -1.29
C LEU A 99 -3.53 -11.86 -1.54
N GLN A 100 -3.16 -13.00 -0.95
CA GLN A 100 -3.93 -14.24 -1.02
C GLN A 100 -4.26 -14.67 0.40
N VAL A 101 -5.54 -14.91 0.68
CA VAL A 101 -6.00 -15.45 1.96
C VAL A 101 -6.80 -16.70 1.63
N ASP A 102 -6.35 -17.84 2.14
CA ASP A 102 -7.08 -19.09 2.00
C ASP A 102 -8.33 -19.05 2.87
N GLY A 103 -9.46 -19.50 2.34
CA GLY A 103 -10.72 -19.55 3.07
C GLY A 103 -11.95 -19.51 2.18
N ASP A 104 -13.11 -19.60 2.81
CA ASP A 104 -14.38 -19.54 2.09
C ASP A 104 -14.61 -18.14 1.51
N TYR A 105 -14.97 -18.09 0.23
CA TYR A 105 -15.26 -16.84 -0.45
C TYR A 105 -16.56 -16.22 0.07
N ALA A 106 -16.43 -15.30 1.03
CA ALA A 106 -17.55 -14.71 1.77
C ALA A 106 -18.13 -13.43 1.12
N TYR A 107 -18.05 -13.28 -0.21
CA TYR A 107 -18.61 -12.14 -0.92
C TYR A 107 -20.04 -12.41 -1.39
N SER A 108 -20.96 -11.50 -1.07
CA SER A 108 -22.33 -11.49 -1.60
C SER A 108 -22.56 -10.23 -2.42
N LYS A 109 -22.83 -10.39 -3.72
CA LYS A 109 -23.05 -9.26 -4.63
C LYS A 109 -24.22 -8.40 -4.14
N GLY A 110 -23.94 -7.13 -3.86
CA GLY A 110 -24.94 -6.15 -3.40
C GLY A 110 -25.19 -6.13 -1.89
N ASP A 111 -24.48 -6.95 -1.11
CA ASP A 111 -24.51 -6.89 0.35
C ASP A 111 -23.21 -6.25 0.89
N ASN A 112 -23.31 -4.94 1.19
CA ASN A 112 -22.19 -4.17 1.70
C ASN A 112 -21.79 -4.53 3.15
N SER A 113 -22.54 -5.40 3.84
CA SER A 113 -22.20 -5.90 5.17
C SER A 113 -21.33 -7.17 5.14
N LYS A 114 -21.14 -7.77 3.96
CA LYS A 114 -20.34 -8.98 3.72
C LYS A 114 -19.38 -8.79 2.55
N CYS A 115 -18.53 -7.79 2.66
CA CYS A 115 -17.50 -7.50 1.66
C CYS A 115 -16.14 -7.86 2.23
N PRO A 116 -15.52 -8.96 1.78
CA PRO A 116 -14.13 -9.25 2.10
C PRO A 116 -13.28 -8.02 1.77
N SER A 117 -12.47 -7.63 2.74
CA SER A 117 -11.66 -6.43 2.67
C SER A 117 -10.27 -6.75 3.24
N ALA A 118 -9.25 -6.17 2.63
CA ALA A 118 -7.86 -6.34 3.02
C ALA A 118 -7.18 -4.97 3.01
N ALA A 119 -6.17 -4.79 3.84
CA ALA A 119 -5.40 -3.56 3.85
C ALA A 119 -3.91 -3.82 4.09
N LEU A 120 -3.08 -3.01 3.46
CA LEU A 120 -1.66 -2.89 3.76
C LEU A 120 -1.43 -1.59 4.52
N MET A 121 -0.68 -1.67 5.62
CA MET A 121 -0.31 -0.51 6.42
C MET A 121 1.18 -0.24 6.27
N PHE A 122 1.52 0.99 5.93
CA PHE A 122 2.89 1.46 5.80
C PHE A 122 3.19 2.40 6.96
N GLN A 123 4.33 2.16 7.61
CA GLN A 123 4.87 3.07 8.59
C GLN A 123 5.36 4.33 7.86
N ILE A 124 4.87 5.51 8.26
CA ILE A 124 5.32 6.80 7.71
C ILE A 124 6.11 7.58 8.76
N GLY A 125 5.65 7.56 10.00
CA GLY A 125 6.34 8.18 11.12
C GLY A 125 7.35 7.25 11.79
N ASP A 126 8.48 7.79 12.24
CA ASP A 126 9.54 7.02 12.91
C ASP A 126 9.07 6.29 14.17
N ASP A 127 8.07 6.83 14.86
CA ASP A 127 7.49 6.30 16.10
C ASP A 127 6.17 5.55 15.88
N ALA A 128 5.75 5.33 14.63
CA ALA A 128 4.53 4.61 14.31
C ALA A 128 4.65 3.10 14.58
N THR A 129 3.56 2.52 15.08
CA THR A 129 3.47 1.08 15.40
C THR A 129 2.26 0.45 14.74
N TYR A 130 2.42 -0.75 14.19
CA TYR A 130 1.34 -1.41 13.45
C TYR A 130 0.15 -1.79 14.36
N HIS A 131 0.42 -2.29 15.58
CA HIS A 131 -0.60 -2.76 16.52
C HIS A 131 -1.64 -1.70 16.88
N ASN A 132 -1.24 -0.42 16.92
CA ASN A 132 -2.10 0.70 17.30
C ASN A 132 -2.28 1.70 16.15
N MET A 133 -2.09 1.25 14.90
CA MET A 133 -2.25 2.06 13.69
C MET A 133 -1.56 3.43 13.81
N GLY A 134 -0.32 3.43 14.30
CA GLY A 134 0.47 4.65 14.58
C GLY A 134 0.80 4.84 16.06
N GLY A 135 -0.12 4.49 16.98
CA GLY A 135 0.19 4.43 18.42
C GLY A 135 0.35 5.78 19.15
N CYS A 136 -0.14 6.87 18.56
CA CYS A 136 -0.21 8.17 19.23
C CYS A 136 -1.05 8.07 20.53
N LYS A 137 -0.54 8.63 21.63
CA LYS A 137 -1.18 8.55 22.96
C LYS A 137 -2.20 9.64 23.24
N GLU A 138 -2.39 10.56 22.30
CA GLU A 138 -3.38 11.62 22.37
C GLU A 138 -4.81 11.06 22.42
N GLN A 139 -5.71 11.80 23.08
CA GLN A 139 -7.11 11.43 23.13
C GLN A 139 -7.79 11.66 21.78
N LYS A 140 -8.88 10.92 21.53
CA LYS A 140 -9.71 11.13 20.35
C LYS A 140 -10.17 12.60 20.30
N GLY A 141 -9.80 13.30 19.23
CA GLY A 141 -10.15 14.71 19.00
C GLY A 141 -9.12 15.74 19.50
N SER A 142 -8.06 15.34 20.20
CA SER A 142 -6.92 16.23 20.54
C SER A 142 -5.74 16.12 19.56
N CYS A 143 -5.82 15.18 18.62
CA CYS A 143 -4.81 15.02 17.58
C CYS A 143 -4.74 16.26 16.69
N THR A 144 -3.53 16.79 16.54
CA THR A 144 -3.16 17.85 15.60
C THR A 144 -1.93 17.40 14.83
N ASN A 145 -1.58 18.11 13.76
CA ASN A 145 -0.32 17.91 13.03
C ASN A 145 0.97 18.11 13.87
N LYS A 146 0.84 18.52 15.14
CA LYS A 146 1.96 18.67 16.09
C LYS A 146 1.97 17.61 17.17
N THR A 147 0.80 17.13 17.62
CA THR A 147 0.71 16.27 18.80
C THR A 147 0.88 14.79 18.48
N CYS A 148 0.61 14.37 17.25
CA CYS A 148 0.86 12.99 16.78
C CYS A 148 1.89 12.92 15.65
N LYS A 149 2.72 13.96 15.50
CA LYS A 149 3.79 13.95 14.51
C LYS A 149 4.78 12.83 14.84
N GLY A 150 5.17 12.05 13.84
CA GLY A 150 6.03 10.87 13.99
C GLY A 150 5.26 9.57 14.23
N HIS A 151 3.94 9.61 14.38
CA HIS A 151 3.08 8.43 14.56
C HIS A 151 2.18 8.16 13.35
N GLU A 152 2.42 8.82 12.22
CA GLU A 152 1.62 8.65 11.01
C GLU A 152 1.81 7.26 10.39
N VAL A 153 0.70 6.72 9.87
CA VAL A 153 0.69 5.52 9.03
C VAL A 153 -0.11 5.83 7.77
N ASP A 154 0.23 5.17 6.68
CA ASP A 154 -0.61 5.14 5.49
C ASP A 154 -1.24 3.76 5.35
N ILE A 155 -2.49 3.71 4.92
CA ILE A 155 -3.25 2.45 4.83
C ILE A 155 -3.89 2.37 3.46
N MET A 156 -3.41 1.43 2.66
CA MET A 156 -4.05 1.06 1.41
C MET A 156 -5.12 0.02 1.70
N HIS A 157 -6.38 0.42 1.67
CA HIS A 157 -7.53 -0.44 1.97
C HIS A 157 -8.29 -0.82 0.69
N PHE A 158 -8.61 -2.10 0.55
CA PHE A 158 -9.33 -2.67 -0.57
C PHE A 158 -10.56 -3.43 -0.08
N SER A 159 -11.70 -3.24 -0.73
CA SER A 159 -12.93 -3.98 -0.44
C SER A 159 -13.59 -4.43 -1.73
N ILE A 160 -13.87 -5.73 -1.85
CA ILE A 160 -14.47 -6.31 -3.07
C ILE A 160 -15.82 -5.66 -3.42
N GLY A 161 -16.56 -5.16 -2.41
CA GLY A 161 -17.85 -4.50 -2.62
C GLY A 161 -17.79 -3.27 -3.52
N ASN A 162 -16.71 -2.50 -3.43
CA ASN A 162 -16.57 -1.20 -4.11
C ASN A 162 -15.35 -1.15 -5.05
N ALA A 163 -14.47 -2.16 -5.01
CA ALA A 163 -13.33 -2.26 -5.89
C ALA A 163 -13.77 -2.58 -7.33
N ILE A 164 -13.18 -1.85 -8.27
CA ILE A 164 -13.33 -1.96 -9.71
C ILE A 164 -12.01 -2.55 -10.20
N PRO A 165 -12.01 -3.74 -10.80
CA PRO A 165 -10.81 -4.35 -11.36
C PRO A 165 -10.07 -3.39 -12.31
N GLY A 166 -8.74 -3.31 -12.18
CA GLY A 166 -7.89 -2.45 -13.00
C GLY A 166 -7.95 -0.95 -12.67
N ARG A 167 -8.71 -0.53 -11.66
CA ARG A 167 -8.68 0.86 -11.16
C ARG A 167 -7.56 1.00 -10.13
N LEU A 168 -6.83 2.12 -10.19
CA LEU A 168 -5.87 2.51 -9.17
C LEU A 168 -6.62 3.07 -7.96
N TYR A 169 -6.25 2.60 -6.76
CA TYR A 169 -6.81 3.00 -5.48
C TYR A 169 -5.71 3.62 -4.61
N GLY A 170 -6.02 4.71 -3.92
CA GLY A 170 -5.07 5.48 -3.12
C GLY A 170 -5.36 6.98 -3.14
N GLY A 171 -4.58 7.74 -2.36
CA GLY A 171 -4.78 9.18 -2.17
C GLY A 171 -4.69 9.96 -3.49
N ASN A 172 -5.77 10.65 -3.87
CA ASN A 172 -5.77 11.56 -4.99
C ASN A 172 -5.41 13.00 -4.54
N PRO A 173 -4.98 13.89 -5.44
CA PRO A 173 -4.58 15.26 -5.07
C PRO A 173 -5.67 16.09 -4.36
N ILE A 174 -6.95 15.79 -4.59
CA ILE A 174 -8.08 16.48 -3.95
C ILE A 174 -8.21 16.01 -2.51
N ASP A 175 -8.19 14.70 -2.29
CA ASP A 175 -8.30 14.07 -0.98
C ASP A 175 -7.08 14.37 -0.11
N ASN A 176 -5.88 14.32 -0.70
CA ASN A 176 -4.63 14.68 -0.03
C ASN A 176 -4.60 16.17 0.36
N ARG A 177 -5.21 17.05 -0.45
CA ARG A 177 -5.33 18.49 -0.12
C ARG A 177 -6.30 18.72 1.03
N GLU A 178 -7.38 17.97 1.08
CA GLU A 178 -8.43 18.14 2.09
C GLU A 178 -8.15 17.33 3.37
N GLY A 179 -7.16 16.43 3.35
CA GLY A 179 -6.85 15.53 4.45
C GLY A 179 -7.95 14.49 4.70
N ASN A 180 -8.83 14.31 3.71
CA ASN A 180 -9.97 13.42 3.79
C ASN A 180 -9.55 12.15 3.05
N GLY A 181 -9.10 11.11 3.76
CA GLY A 181 -8.68 9.83 3.16
C GLY A 181 -9.83 9.00 2.57
N GLY A 182 -10.79 9.64 1.90
CA GLY A 182 -11.89 8.96 1.24
C GLY A 182 -11.58 8.85 -0.25
N ASP A 183 -11.41 7.64 -0.76
CA ASP A 183 -11.14 7.37 -2.18
C ASP A 183 -12.31 7.82 -3.07
N ARG A 184 -12.30 9.06 -3.56
CA ARG A 184 -13.30 9.56 -4.53
C ARG A 184 -12.81 9.46 -5.97
#